data_AF-A0A9N9JTZ6-F1
#
_entry.id   AF-A0A9N9JTZ6-F1
#
_cell.length_a   1.000
_cell.length_b   1.000
_cell.length_c   1.000
_cell.angle_alpha   90.00
_cell.angle_beta   90.00
_cell.angle_gamma   90.00
#
_symmetry.space_group_name_H-M   'P 1'
#
loop_
_entity.id
_entity.type
_entity.pdbx_description
1 polymer ?
#
loop_
_entity_poly.entity_id
_entity_poly.type
_entity_poly.pdbx_seq_one_letter_code
_entity_poly.pdbx_strand_id
1 'polypeptide(L)'
;MLLTDVVWVSTETFGWWPAEIISQNKSEKPLRVQLFGDIPTKMVELDNTSGTFILPFRCDKSSEFLENGRNSDMKKIFKTAVSEAEEKETEENDGLPSEDYAFHKIVDSVDSTKPSKRRKITPEK
;
A
#
# COMPACT_ATOMS: atom_id res chain seq x y z
N MET A 1 16.49 -8.45 13.24
CA MET A 1 15.35 -8.25 12.32
C MET A 1 15.85 -7.37 11.19
N LEU A 2 15.74 -7.81 9.94
CA LEU A 2 15.98 -6.93 8.80
C LEU A 2 14.75 -6.05 8.69
N LEU A 3 14.86 -4.77 9.04
CA LEU A 3 13.82 -3.81 8.72
C LEU A 3 13.76 -3.67 7.19
N THR A 4 12.57 -3.86 6.62
CA THR A 4 12.29 -3.43 5.25
C THR A 4 12.53 -1.93 5.14
N ASP A 5 12.88 -1.43 3.95
CA ASP A 5 13.07 0.00 3.75
C ASP A 5 11.74 0.74 3.86
N VAL A 6 10.63 0.09 3.50
CA VAL A 6 9.27 0.61 3.72
C VAL A 6 8.77 0.21 5.12
N VAL A 7 8.28 1.19 5.89
CA VAL A 7 7.79 1.05 7.27
C VAL A 7 6.55 1.91 7.54
N TRP A 8 5.82 1.57 8.59
CA TRP A 8 4.86 2.47 9.22
C TRP A 8 5.56 3.29 10.30
N VAL A 9 5.27 4.59 10.35
CA VAL A 9 5.80 5.52 11.36
C VAL A 9 4.65 6.23 12.06
N SER A 10 4.67 6.26 13.39
CA SER A 10 3.71 7.02 14.19
C SER A 10 4.18 8.46 14.31
N THR A 11 3.41 9.37 13.73
CA THR A 11 3.64 10.82 13.81
C THR A 11 2.57 11.47 14.69
N GLU A 12 2.91 12.53 15.41
CA GLU A 12 1.93 13.27 16.23
C GLU A 12 0.87 13.97 15.36
N THR A 13 1.25 14.37 14.13
CA THR A 13 0.41 15.16 13.23
C THR A 13 -0.52 14.30 12.37
N PHE A 14 -0.06 13.14 11.91
CA PHE A 14 -0.80 12.31 10.93
C PHE A 14 -1.15 10.92 11.47
N GLY A 15 -0.74 10.59 12.70
CA GLY A 15 -0.84 9.23 13.23
C GLY A 15 0.11 8.29 12.50
N TRP A 16 -0.31 7.03 12.33
CA TRP A 16 0.45 6.03 11.59
C TRP A 16 0.44 6.33 10.09
N TRP A 17 1.62 6.57 9.54
CA TRP A 17 1.83 6.96 8.15
C TRP A 17 2.91 6.07 7.50
N PRO A 18 2.77 5.69 6.22
CA PRO A 18 3.80 4.93 5.53
C PRO A 18 5.03 5.81 5.23
N ALA A 19 6.22 5.25 5.38
CA ALA A 19 7.49 5.94 5.19
C ALA A 19 8.60 5.01 4.65
N GLU A 20 9.60 5.58 4.00
CA GLU A 20 10.84 4.92 3.57
C GLU A 20 11.98 5.28 4.52
N ILE A 21 12.79 4.30 4.92
CA ILE A 21 14.02 4.53 5.67
C ILE A 21 15.10 4.99 4.69
N ILE A 22 15.55 6.23 4.83
CA ILE A 22 16.60 6.81 3.99
C ILE A 22 18.00 6.77 4.64
N SER A 23 18.08 6.40 5.92
CA SER A 23 19.35 6.18 6.61
C SER A 23 20.08 4.97 6.04
N GLN A 24 21.34 5.16 5.62
CA GLN A 24 22.20 4.05 5.17
C GLN A 24 22.38 2.97 6.23
N ASN A 25 22.46 3.37 7.50
CA ASN A 25 22.52 2.47 8.63
C ASN A 25 21.20 2.53 9.40
N LYS A 26 20.39 1.47 9.29
CA LYS A 26 19.09 1.32 9.98
C LYS A 26 19.21 1.26 11.52
N SER A 27 20.44 1.17 12.04
CA SER A 27 20.73 1.21 13.48
C SER A 27 21.29 2.56 13.94
N GLU A 28 21.56 3.49 13.01
CA GLU A 28 22.04 4.83 13.33
C GLU A 28 20.92 5.70 13.93
N LYS A 29 21.31 6.60 14.83
CA LYS A 29 20.41 7.56 15.46
C LYS A 29 20.90 8.98 15.22
N PRO A 30 20.03 9.91 14.77
CA PRO A 30 18.61 9.68 14.47
C PRO A 30 18.40 8.82 13.22
N LEU A 31 17.37 7.98 13.26
CA LEU A 31 16.94 7.25 12.06
C LEU A 31 16.12 8.19 11.20
N ARG A 32 16.55 8.40 9.96
CA ARG A 32 15.89 9.31 9.02
C ARG A 32 14.91 8.52 8.16
N VAL A 33 13.68 9.00 8.12
CA VAL A 33 12.61 8.44 7.30
C VAL A 33 11.99 9.51 6.43
N GLN A 34 11.57 9.12 5.23
CA GLN A 34 10.83 9.94 4.30
C GLN A 34 9.37 9.46 4.24
N LEU A 35 8.43 10.31 4.63
CA LEU A 35 7.00 9.99 4.55
C LEU A 35 6.54 9.97 3.08
N PHE A 36 5.70 9.00 2.73
CA PHE A 36 5.09 8.91 1.39
C PHE A 36 3.94 9.90 1.21
N GLY A 37 3.64 10.20 -0.06
CA GLY A 37 2.59 11.13 -0.47
C GLY A 37 3.04 12.59 -0.52
N ASP A 38 2.16 13.42 -1.09
CA ASP A 38 2.37 14.87 -1.23
C ASP A 38 1.99 15.60 0.07
N ILE A 39 2.88 15.52 1.06
CA ILE A 39 2.74 16.20 2.35
C ILE A 39 3.84 17.26 2.54
N PRO A 40 3.54 18.36 3.26
CA PRO A 40 4.50 19.45 3.47
C PRO A 40 5.72 19.02 4.30
N THR A 41 5.55 18.06 5.22
CA THR A 41 6.64 17.55 6.06
C THR A 41 7.05 16.17 5.57
N LYS A 42 7.95 16.14 4.58
CA LYS A 42 8.34 14.88 3.91
C LYS A 42 9.40 14.08 4.69
N MET A 43 10.16 14.71 5.59
CA MET A 43 11.29 14.09 6.28
C MET A 43 11.07 14.12 7.79
N VAL A 44 11.30 13.00 8.46
CA VAL A 44 11.20 12.87 9.93
C VAL A 44 12.47 12.23 10.46
N GLU A 45 13.02 12.82 11.53
CA GLU A 45 14.14 12.26 12.27
C GLU A 45 13.63 11.57 13.52
N LEU A 46 13.99 10.31 13.70
CA LEU A 46 13.55 9.48 14.82
C LEU A 46 14.74 9.22 15.74
N ASP A 47 14.85 10.04 16.79
CA ASP A 47 15.92 9.94 17.80
C ASP A 47 15.87 8.63 18.60
N ASN A 48 14.68 8.04 18.72
CA ASN A 48 14.48 6.78 19.40
C ASN A 48 13.73 5.78 18.52
N THR A 49 14.43 4.71 18.15
CA THR A 49 13.89 3.55 17.43
C THR A 49 13.17 2.57 18.36
N SER A 50 12.59 3.05 19.48
CA SER A 50 11.72 2.17 20.28
C SER A 50 10.60 1.69 19.36
N GLY A 51 10.37 0.38 19.29
CA GLY A 51 9.43 -0.26 18.34
C GLY A 51 7.96 0.19 18.48
N THR A 52 7.68 1.15 19.35
CA THR A 52 6.39 1.84 19.50
C THR A 52 6.12 2.86 18.40
N PHE A 53 7.15 3.41 17.74
CA PHE A 53 6.98 4.47 16.73
C PHE A 53 7.26 4.03 15.30
N ILE A 54 7.83 2.84 15.11
CA ILE A 54 8.17 2.30 13.79
C ILE A 54 7.78 0.83 13.75
N LEU A 55 7.05 0.43 12.71
CA LEU A 55 6.66 -0.95 12.47
C LEU A 55 6.93 -1.35 11.02
N PRO A 56 7.24 -2.62 10.73
CA PRO A 56 7.34 -3.11 9.35
C PRO A 56 6.06 -2.82 8.57
N PHE A 57 6.19 -2.47 7.28
CA PHE A 57 5.02 -2.15 6.46
C PHE A 57 4.00 -3.31 6.36
N ARG A 58 4.51 -4.54 6.31
CA ARG A 58 3.73 -5.77 6.44
C ARG A 58 3.73 -6.22 7.90
N CYS A 59 2.70 -5.86 8.65
CA CYS A 59 2.50 -6.30 10.04
C CYS A 59 1.03 -6.58 10.33
N ASP A 60 0.75 -7.30 11.42
CA ASP A 60 -0.62 -7.68 11.80
C ASP A 60 -1.54 -6.47 12.07
N LYS A 61 -0.94 -5.29 12.31
CA LYS A 61 -1.66 -4.03 12.59
C LYS A 61 -1.87 -3.17 11.34
N SER A 62 -1.34 -3.55 10.17
CA SER A 62 -1.42 -2.73 8.96
C SER A 62 -2.87 -2.43 8.56
N SER A 63 -3.81 -3.36 8.79
CA SER A 63 -5.24 -3.13 8.54
C SER A 63 -5.82 -1.98 9.38
N GLU A 64 -5.47 -1.93 10.66
CA GLU A 64 -5.89 -0.87 11.59
C GLU A 64 -5.34 0.49 11.14
N PHE A 65 -4.07 0.55 10.72
CA PHE A 65 -3.45 1.78 10.23
C PHE A 65 -4.12 2.28 8.96
N LEU A 66 -4.46 1.37 8.05
CA LEU A 66 -5.20 1.69 6.82
C LEU A 66 -6.60 2.24 7.12
N GLU A 67 -7.33 1.64 8.06
CA GLU A 67 -8.64 2.14 8.47
C GLU A 67 -8.55 3.54 9.10
N ASN A 68 -7.58 3.75 10.00
CA ASN A 68 -7.36 5.02 10.65
C ASN A 68 -7.02 6.13 9.63
N GLY A 69 -6.11 5.87 8.69
CA GLY A 69 -5.75 6.84 7.66
C GLY A 69 -6.88 7.14 6.67
N ARG A 70 -7.73 6.16 6.34
CA ARG A 70 -8.93 6.36 5.50
C ARG A 70 -9.98 7.25 6.15
N ASN A 71 -10.05 7.25 7.48
CA ASN A 71 -10.96 8.08 8.26
C ASN A 71 -10.36 9.44 8.64
N SER A 72 -9.12 9.73 8.25
CA SER A 72 -8.46 11.01 8.50
C SER A 72 -8.91 12.12 7.54
N ASP A 73 -8.67 13.37 7.93
CA ASP A 73 -8.87 14.54 7.07
C ASP A 73 -7.99 14.51 5.81
N MET A 74 -6.87 13.77 5.86
CA MET A 74 -5.91 13.64 4.76
C MET A 74 -6.12 12.36 3.94
N LYS A 75 -7.28 11.70 4.02
CA LYS A 75 -7.57 10.41 3.34
C LYS A 75 -7.15 10.32 1.87
N LYS A 76 -7.23 11.43 1.11
CA LYS A 76 -6.81 11.45 -0.31
C LYS A 76 -5.29 11.30 -0.45
N ILE A 77 -4.54 12.07 0.33
CA ILE A 77 -3.07 12.03 0.34
C ILE A 77 -2.61 10.71 0.95
N PHE A 78 -3.26 10.26 2.03
CA PHE A 78 -3.00 8.96 2.64
C PHE A 78 -3.17 7.81 1.65
N LYS A 79 -4.23 7.83 0.83
CA LYS A 79 -4.43 6.80 -0.20
C LYS A 79 -3.26 6.78 -1.20
N THR A 80 -2.80 7.94 -1.65
CA THR A 80 -1.63 8.04 -2.53
C THR A 80 -0.37 7.55 -1.84
N ALA A 81 -0.14 7.94 -0.59
CA ALA A 81 1.02 7.54 0.20
C ALA A 81 1.10 6.01 0.38
N VAL A 82 -0.05 5.36 0.63
CA VAL A 82 -0.13 3.90 0.72
C VAL A 82 0.19 3.25 -0.62
N SER A 83 -0.35 3.77 -1.73
CA SER A 83 -0.05 3.22 -3.06
C SER A 83 1.43 3.35 -3.43
N GLU A 84 2.06 4.49 -3.14
CA GLU A 84 3.50 4.69 -3.33
C GLU A 84 4.33 3.70 -2.49
N ALA A 85 3.92 3.48 -1.23
CA ALA A 85 4.59 2.54 -0.34
C ALA A 85 4.46 1.08 -0.80
N GLU A 86 3.29 0.69 -1.33
CA GLU A 86 3.07 -0.64 -1.91
C GLU A 86 3.93 -0.86 -3.16
N GLU A 87 3.99 0.11 -4.06
CA GLU A 87 4.82 0.07 -5.26
C GLU A 87 6.31 -0.07 -4.89
N LYS A 88 6.79 0.76 -3.97
CA LYS A 88 8.18 0.75 -3.50
C LYS A 88 8.55 -0.57 -2.84
N GLU A 89 7.67 -1.13 -2.02
CA GLU A 89 7.90 -2.43 -1.38
C GLU A 89 7.98 -3.56 -2.42
N THR A 90 7.20 -3.49 -3.50
CA THR A 90 7.27 -4.48 -4.58
C THR A 90 8.52 -4.34 -5.46
N GLU A 91 8.97 -3.12 -5.76
CA GLU A 91 10.19 -2.89 -6.56
C GLU A 91 11.45 -3.49 -5.92
N GLU A 92 11.55 -3.47 -4.59
CA GLU A 92 12.72 -3.99 -3.88
C GLU A 92 12.66 -5.51 -3.62
N ASN A 93 11.47 -6.11 -3.72
CA ASN A 93 11.26 -7.53 -3.43
C ASN A 93 11.18 -8.39 -4.71
N ASP A 94 10.77 -7.81 -5.84
CA ASP A 94 10.66 -8.51 -7.11
C ASP A 94 11.88 -8.22 -7.99
N GLY A 95 12.87 -9.13 -7.94
CA GLY A 95 13.91 -9.25 -8.95
C GLY A 95 13.37 -9.75 -10.30
N LEU A 96 12.19 -9.29 -10.74
CA LEU A 96 11.57 -9.63 -12.02
C LEU A 96 11.10 -8.35 -12.73
N PRO A 97 11.36 -8.22 -14.05
CA PRO A 97 11.15 -6.97 -14.77
C PRO A 97 9.65 -6.65 -14.87
N SER A 98 9.32 -5.39 -14.60
CA SER A 98 7.99 -4.81 -14.75
C SER A 98 7.46 -5.01 -16.17
N GLU A 99 6.47 -5.90 -16.34
CA GLU A 99 5.62 -5.87 -17.54
C GLU A 99 4.47 -4.90 -17.30
N ASP A 100 4.55 -3.76 -17.99
CA ASP A 100 3.43 -3.04 -18.60
C ASP A 100 2.07 -3.22 -17.92
N TYR A 101 1.82 -2.47 -16.84
CA TYR A 101 0.44 -2.09 -16.50
C TYR A 101 -0.01 -0.96 -17.42
N ALA A 102 -0.10 -1.29 -18.72
CA ALA A 102 -0.74 -0.47 -19.71
C ALA A 102 -2.22 -0.30 -19.37
N PHE A 103 -2.60 0.96 -19.21
CA PHE A 103 -3.96 1.45 -19.30
C PHE A 103 -4.76 0.72 -20.38
N HIS A 104 -5.83 0.03 -20.00
CA HIS A 104 -7.02 -0.07 -20.85
C HIS A 104 -8.29 0.14 -20.03
N LYS A 105 -8.64 1.43 -19.86
CA LYS A 105 -10.04 1.84 -19.95
C LYS A 105 -10.55 1.42 -21.32
N ILE A 106 -11.48 0.47 -21.38
CA ILE A 106 -12.54 0.48 -22.39
C ILE A 106 -13.84 0.10 -21.68
N VAL A 107 -14.53 1.14 -21.19
CA VAL A 107 -15.98 1.18 -21.24
C VAL A 107 -16.34 1.32 -22.71
N ASP A 108 -16.92 0.28 -23.33
CA ASP A 108 -18.06 0.44 -24.21
C ASP A 108 -18.65 -0.90 -24.67
N SER A 109 -19.98 -0.98 -24.48
CA SER A 109 -20.93 -1.45 -25.49
C SER A 109 -21.07 -2.94 -25.87
N VAL A 110 -22.28 -3.43 -25.56
CA VAL A 110 -23.20 -4.12 -26.49
C VAL A 110 -23.01 -5.64 -26.72
N ASP A 111 -23.92 -6.37 -26.03
CA ASP A 111 -24.90 -7.30 -26.62
C ASP A 111 -24.46 -8.73 -27.03
N SER A 112 -25.36 -9.65 -26.67
CA SER A 112 -25.63 -10.94 -27.28
C SER A 112 -24.51 -12.00 -27.30
N THR A 113 -24.71 -13.08 -26.52
CA THR A 113 -25.10 -14.40 -27.08
C THR A 113 -25.36 -15.41 -25.95
N LYS A 114 -26.61 -15.85 -25.83
CA LYS A 114 -27.00 -17.03 -25.02
C LYS A 114 -26.36 -18.30 -25.58
N PRO A 115 -25.74 -19.18 -24.77
CA PRO A 115 -25.57 -20.57 -25.14
C PRO A 115 -26.83 -21.36 -24.73
N SER A 116 -27.56 -21.78 -25.76
CA SER A 116 -28.60 -22.80 -25.71
C SER A 116 -28.13 -24.07 -24.99
N LYS A 117 -28.81 -24.45 -23.90
CA LYS A 117 -28.72 -25.80 -23.33
C LYS A 117 -30.10 -26.45 -23.30
N ARG A 118 -30.36 -27.17 -24.41
CA ARG A 118 -31.15 -28.39 -24.59
C ARG A 118 -31.61 -29.03 -23.26
N ARG A 119 -32.88 -28.83 -22.89
CA ARG A 119 -33.50 -29.56 -21.77
C ARG A 119 -33.96 -30.95 -22.22
N LYS A 120 -33.76 -31.89 -21.29
CA LYS A 120 -34.03 -33.32 -21.36
C LYS A 120 -35.46 -33.61 -21.83
N ILE A 121 -35.55 -34.55 -22.76
CA ILE A 121 -36.75 -35.34 -23.06
C ILE A 121 -36.98 -36.32 -21.92
N THR A 122 -38.20 -36.35 -21.38
CA THR A 122 -38.76 -37.45 -20.60
C THR A 122 -40.28 -37.51 -20.86
N PRO A 123 -40.89 -38.70 -20.99
CA PRO A 123 -42.18 -38.87 -21.67
C PRO A 123 -43.35 -38.99 -20.69
N GLU A 124 -44.54 -38.63 -21.17
CA GLU A 124 -45.86 -38.98 -20.65
C GLU A 124 -46.82 -38.95 -21.85
N LYS A 125 -47.82 -39.80 -22.03
CA LYS A 125 -48.23 -41.09 -21.49
C LYS A 125 -49.20 -41.64 -22.56
#